data_AF-A0A975DHC5-F1
#
_entry.id   AF-A0A975DHC5-F1
#
_cell.length_a   1.000
_cell.length_b   1.000
_cell.length_c   1.000
_cell.angle_alpha   90.00
_cell.angle_beta   90.00
_cell.angle_gamma   90.00
#
_symmetry.space_group_name_H-M   'P 1'
#
loop_
_entity.id
_entity.type
_entity.pdbx_description
1 polymer ?
#
loop_
_entity_poly.entity_id
_entity_poly.type
_entity_poly.pdbx_seq_one_letter_code
_entity_poly.pdbx_strand_id
1 'polypeptide(L)'
;MTISKKEQFKLLETKSVYELEQQFGFGKLKEVFDIAEPEYCDWECKRPISSSIRTTRETYDGMYFIHENKKWKVYWQERGHIRPEDLCVSKDYAVARLFLCKITMPYFVVRTDTNIVKKAPNKPLQRGTFKRWLSSLRSLF
;
A
#
# COMPACT_ATOMS: atom_id res chain seq x y z
N MET A 1 22.15 8.77 -7.51
CA MET A 1 21.51 9.46 -8.65
C MET A 1 20.02 9.45 -8.37
N THR A 2 19.42 10.63 -8.19
CA THR A 2 17.99 10.76 -7.84
C THR A 2 17.25 11.14 -9.11
N ILE A 3 16.28 10.33 -9.50
CA ILE A 3 15.42 10.59 -10.67
C ILE A 3 14.36 11.63 -10.31
N SER A 4 13.82 12.35 -11.31
CA SER A 4 12.83 13.39 -11.04
C SER A 4 11.53 12.82 -10.43
N LYS A 5 10.81 13.61 -9.61
CA LYS A 5 9.53 13.18 -9.01
C LYS A 5 8.51 12.70 -10.04
N LYS A 6 8.41 13.41 -11.17
CA LYS A 6 7.53 13.04 -12.29
C LYS A 6 7.86 11.65 -12.83
N GLU A 7 9.15 11.35 -12.95
CA GLU A 7 9.62 10.05 -13.41
C GLU A 7 9.43 8.97 -12.34
N GLN A 8 9.66 9.27 -11.07
CA GLN A 8 9.38 8.35 -9.97
C GLN A 8 7.92 7.92 -9.95
N PHE A 9 6.97 8.87 -10.03
CA PHE A 9 5.55 8.53 -10.11
C PHE A 9 5.23 7.71 -11.36
N LYS A 10 5.73 8.10 -12.55
CA LYS A 10 5.53 7.32 -13.79
C LYS A 10 6.02 5.87 -13.66
N LEU A 11 7.15 5.65 -12.98
CA LEU A 11 7.67 4.32 -12.71
C LEU A 11 6.76 3.53 -11.75
N LEU A 12 6.26 4.16 -10.69
CA LEU A 12 5.28 3.57 -9.77
C LEU A 12 3.94 3.24 -10.46
N GLU A 13 3.58 3.93 -11.53
CA GLU A 13 2.37 3.62 -12.32
C GLU A 13 2.51 2.34 -13.15
N THR A 14 3.73 2.05 -13.60
CA THR A 14 3.98 1.08 -14.68
C THR A 14 4.77 -0.14 -14.22
N LYS A 15 5.38 -0.10 -13.05
CA LYS A 15 6.25 -1.16 -12.54
C LYS A 15 5.89 -1.53 -11.11
N SER A 16 5.93 -2.83 -10.83
CA SER A 16 5.93 -3.35 -9.48
C SER A 16 7.22 -3.01 -8.74
N VAL A 17 7.19 -3.02 -7.40
CA VAL A 17 8.39 -2.84 -6.58
C VAL A 17 9.49 -3.83 -6.97
N TYR A 18 9.14 -5.08 -7.26
CA TYR A 18 10.11 -6.09 -7.70
C TYR A 18 10.83 -5.70 -9.01
N GLU A 19 10.10 -5.20 -10.00
CA GLU A 19 10.70 -4.74 -11.26
C GLU A 19 11.58 -3.50 -11.05
N LEU A 20 11.21 -2.62 -10.13
CA LEU A 20 12.04 -1.48 -9.74
C LEU A 20 13.33 -1.93 -9.07
N GLU A 21 13.29 -2.92 -8.18
CA GLU A 21 14.48 -3.50 -7.55
C GLU A 21 15.42 -4.15 -8.58
N GLN A 22 14.86 -4.84 -9.58
CA GLN A 22 15.66 -5.39 -10.68
C GLN A 22 16.33 -4.31 -11.52
N GLN A 23 15.65 -3.18 -11.74
CA GLN A 23 16.16 -2.07 -12.54
C GLN A 23 17.24 -1.26 -11.82
N PHE A 24 17.03 -0.92 -10.55
CA PHE A 24 17.88 0.01 -9.79
C PHE A 24 18.83 -0.67 -8.82
N GLY A 25 18.61 -1.96 -8.54
CA GLY A 25 19.38 -2.77 -7.61
C GLY A 25 18.65 -2.98 -6.28
N PHE A 26 18.74 -4.22 -5.77
CA PHE A 26 18.07 -4.63 -4.53
C PHE A 26 18.45 -3.77 -3.33
N GLY A 27 17.44 -3.18 -2.69
CA GLY A 27 17.60 -2.34 -1.50
C GLY A 27 18.04 -0.90 -1.82
N LYS A 28 18.23 -0.55 -3.09
CA LYS A 28 18.66 0.79 -3.51
C LYS A 28 17.52 1.77 -3.76
N LEU A 29 16.26 1.30 -3.73
CA LEU A 29 15.11 2.15 -4.04
C LEU A 29 14.98 3.37 -3.12
N LYS A 30 15.43 3.29 -1.86
CA LYS A 30 15.46 4.46 -0.94
C LYS A 30 16.44 5.56 -1.36
N GLU A 31 17.48 5.22 -2.13
CA GLU A 31 18.48 6.19 -2.61
C GLU A 31 18.06 6.82 -3.95
N VAL A 32 17.23 6.11 -4.70
CA VAL A 32 16.76 6.51 -6.03
C VAL A 32 15.44 7.28 -5.95
N PHE A 33 14.54 6.85 -5.06
CA PHE A 33 13.24 7.46 -4.84
C PHE A 33 13.27 8.36 -3.61
N ASP A 34 12.88 9.62 -3.81
CA ASP A 34 12.81 10.62 -2.76
C ASP A 34 11.38 11.09 -2.47
N ILE A 35 10.35 10.51 -3.10
CA ILE A 35 8.92 10.77 -2.78
C ILE A 35 8.67 10.64 -1.28
N ALA A 36 8.07 11.69 -0.69
CA ALA A 36 7.62 11.69 0.68
C ALA A 36 6.23 11.03 0.80
N GLU A 37 5.92 10.48 1.96
CA GLU A 37 4.64 9.83 2.25
C GLU A 37 3.41 10.71 1.90
N PRO A 38 3.35 12.01 2.23
CA PRO A 38 2.22 12.86 1.85
C PRO A 38 2.06 13.02 0.34
N GLU A 39 3.17 13.13 -0.40
CA GLU A 39 3.16 13.24 -1.86
C GLU A 39 2.64 11.95 -2.50
N TYR A 40 3.08 10.79 -1.99
CA TYR A 40 2.59 9.50 -2.45
C TYR A 40 1.10 9.33 -2.16
N CYS A 41 0.64 9.71 -0.95
CA CYS A 41 -0.76 9.63 -0.58
C CYS A 41 -1.66 10.47 -1.47
N ASP A 42 -1.25 11.71 -1.74
CA ASP A 42 -1.99 12.62 -2.62
C ASP A 42 -2.09 12.06 -4.06
N TRP A 43 -0.97 11.56 -4.59
CA TRP A 43 -0.93 10.92 -5.91
C TRP A 43 -1.81 9.66 -5.96
N GLU A 44 -1.69 8.76 -4.99
CA GLU A 44 -2.43 7.49 -4.96
C GLU A 44 -3.94 7.76 -4.83
N CYS A 45 -4.36 8.70 -3.97
CA CYS A 45 -5.78 9.03 -3.79
C CYS A 45 -6.46 9.56 -5.06
N LYS A 46 -5.70 10.15 -6.00
CA LYS A 46 -6.21 10.69 -7.27
C LYS A 46 -6.28 9.64 -8.39
N ARG A 47 -5.65 8.48 -8.23
CA ARG A 47 -5.59 7.45 -9.26
C ARG A 47 -6.78 6.48 -9.18
N PRO A 48 -7.16 5.88 -10.31
CA PRO A 48 -8.10 4.75 -10.31
C PRO A 48 -7.60 3.63 -9.40
N ILE A 49 -8.54 2.87 -8.83
CA ILE A 49 -8.24 1.70 -8.01
C ILE A 49 -7.48 0.66 -8.86
N SER A 50 -6.36 0.14 -8.34
CA SER A 50 -5.56 -0.87 -9.05
C SER A 50 -6.24 -2.24 -9.07
N SER A 51 -5.90 -3.07 -10.06
CA SER A 51 -6.44 -4.43 -10.22
C SER A 51 -6.06 -5.40 -9.08
N SER A 52 -5.04 -5.07 -8.29
CA SER A 52 -4.66 -5.82 -7.09
C SER A 52 -5.59 -5.58 -5.89
N ILE A 53 -6.50 -4.61 -6.00
CA ILE A 53 -7.51 -4.28 -4.99
C ILE A 53 -8.87 -4.76 -5.50
N ARG A 54 -9.52 -5.63 -4.74
CA ARG A 54 -10.83 -6.16 -5.07
C ARG A 54 -11.92 -5.17 -4.68
N THR A 55 -12.91 -5.00 -5.53
CA THR A 55 -14.05 -4.09 -5.29
C THR A 55 -15.34 -4.83 -4.95
N THR A 56 -15.32 -6.16 -5.07
CA THR A 56 -16.42 -7.07 -4.75
C THR A 56 -16.07 -7.93 -3.54
N ARG A 57 -17.08 -8.33 -2.76
CA ARG A 57 -16.89 -9.25 -1.63
C ARG A 57 -16.91 -10.69 -2.13
N GLU A 58 -15.75 -11.33 -2.14
CA GLU A 58 -15.57 -12.73 -2.60
C GLU A 58 -14.88 -13.54 -1.50
N THR A 59 -14.79 -14.87 -1.64
CA THR A 59 -14.19 -15.77 -0.64
C THR A 59 -12.66 -15.87 -0.71
N TYR A 60 -12.02 -15.05 -1.54
CA TYR A 60 -10.57 -15.08 -1.76
C TYR A 60 -9.78 -14.31 -0.70
N ASP A 61 -8.46 -14.51 -0.72
CA ASP A 61 -7.51 -13.68 0.01
C ASP A 61 -7.24 -12.41 -0.80
N GLY A 62 -7.18 -11.26 -0.13
CA GLY A 62 -6.96 -10.00 -0.85
C GLY A 62 -7.25 -8.74 -0.03
N MET A 63 -6.87 -7.60 -0.61
CA MET A 63 -7.31 -6.29 -0.16
C MET A 63 -8.61 -5.94 -0.85
N TYR A 64 -9.55 -5.36 -0.11
CA TYR A 64 -10.88 -5.03 -0.55
C TYR A 64 -11.16 -3.55 -0.35
N PHE A 65 -11.79 -2.93 -1.34
CA PHE A 65 -12.27 -1.54 -1.30
C PHE A 65 -13.71 -1.53 -1.81
N ILE A 66 -14.67 -1.59 -0.89
CA ILE A 66 -16.07 -1.88 -1.19
C ILE A 66 -16.95 -0.69 -0.80
N HIS A 67 -17.86 -0.30 -1.68
CA HIS A 67 -18.93 0.63 -1.36
C HIS A 67 -20.20 -0.13 -1.02
N GLU A 68 -20.66 -0.06 0.22
CA GLU A 68 -21.86 -0.74 0.68
C GLU A 68 -22.58 0.11 1.73
N ASN A 69 -23.90 0.23 1.63
CA ASN A 69 -24.72 0.97 2.61
C ASN A 69 -24.25 2.42 2.84
N LYS A 70 -23.92 3.15 1.76
CA LYS A 70 -23.39 4.53 1.78
C LYS A 70 -22.09 4.68 2.58
N LYS A 71 -21.32 3.59 2.71
CA LYS A 71 -20.03 3.55 3.42
C LYS A 71 -18.99 2.85 2.55
N TRP A 72 -17.77 3.36 2.62
CA TRP A 72 -16.58 2.75 2.06
C TRP A 72 -15.93 1.85 3.10
N LYS A 73 -15.72 0.60 2.76
CA LYS A 73 -15.06 -0.41 3.59
C LYS A 73 -13.73 -0.77 2.95
N VAL A 74 -12.66 -0.69 3.72
CA VAL A 74 -11.32 -1.08 3.28
C VAL A 74 -10.78 -2.11 4.24
N TYR A 75 -10.43 -3.29 3.75
CA TYR A 75 -9.91 -4.36 4.59
C TYR A 75 -9.10 -5.40 3.84
N TRP A 76 -8.34 -6.18 4.60
CA TRP A 76 -7.73 -7.41 4.13
C TRP A 76 -8.56 -8.62 4.56
N GLN A 77 -8.80 -9.53 3.63
CA GLN A 77 -9.41 -10.83 3.90
C GLN A 77 -8.36 -11.92 3.79
N GLU A 78 -8.33 -12.81 4.77
CA GLU A 78 -7.38 -13.91 4.85
C GLU A 78 -8.13 -15.19 5.19
N ARG A 79 -8.10 -16.17 4.28
CA ARG A 79 -8.80 -17.45 4.40
C ARG A 79 -10.28 -17.28 4.74
N GLY A 80 -10.94 -16.32 4.09
CA GLY A 80 -12.34 -15.98 4.35
C GLY A 80 -12.60 -15.26 5.68
N HIS A 81 -11.58 -14.99 6.49
CA HIS A 81 -11.73 -14.24 7.73
C HIS A 81 -11.32 -12.78 7.54
N ILE A 82 -12.23 -11.87 7.88
CA ILE A 82 -11.94 -10.43 8.01
C ILE A 82 -11.52 -10.19 9.45
N ARG A 83 -10.33 -9.64 9.63
CA ARG A 83 -9.83 -9.22 10.94
C ARG A 83 -10.40 -7.84 11.27
N PRO A 84 -11.11 -7.66 12.40
CA PRO A 84 -11.65 -6.36 12.79
C PRO A 84 -10.61 -5.24 12.76
N GLU A 85 -9.37 -5.57 13.10
CA GLU A 85 -8.27 -4.64 13.21
C GLU A 85 -7.66 -4.21 11.85
N ASP A 86 -8.06 -4.87 10.76
CA ASP A 86 -7.70 -4.52 9.38
C ASP A 86 -8.86 -3.82 8.65
N LEU A 87 -9.99 -3.57 9.34
CA LEU A 87 -11.19 -2.99 8.76
C LEU A 87 -11.28 -1.48 9.04
N CYS A 88 -11.19 -0.68 7.99
CA CYS A 88 -11.61 0.72 8.00
C CYS A 88 -13.00 0.85 7.38
N VAL A 89 -13.88 1.59 8.06
CA VAL A 89 -15.21 1.94 7.52
C VAL A 89 -15.40 3.45 7.63
N SER A 90 -15.58 4.12 6.49
CA SER A 90 -15.76 5.56 6.41
C SER A 90 -16.95 5.93 5.54
N LYS A 91 -17.61 7.06 5.82
CA LYS A 91 -18.58 7.67 4.89
C LYS A 91 -17.87 8.48 3.79
N ASP A 92 -16.65 8.91 4.06
CA ASP A 92 -15.84 9.73 3.17
C ASP A 92 -14.92 8.84 2.31
N TYR A 93 -15.03 8.99 1.00
CA TYR A 93 -14.21 8.29 0.00
C TYR A 93 -12.72 8.61 0.15
N ALA A 94 -12.35 9.88 0.37
CA ALA A 94 -10.96 10.30 0.50
C ALA A 94 -10.31 9.67 1.73
N VAL A 95 -11.04 9.60 2.86
CA VAL A 95 -10.57 8.92 4.07
C VAL A 95 -10.34 7.43 3.83
N ALA A 96 -11.28 6.77 3.13
CA ALA A 96 -11.12 5.35 2.78
C ALA A 96 -9.92 5.13 1.83
N ARG A 97 -9.74 6.00 0.83
CA ARG A 97 -8.59 5.93 -0.09
C ARG A 97 -7.27 6.15 0.63
N LEU A 98 -7.23 7.08 1.59
CA LEU A 98 -6.02 7.30 2.40
C LEU A 98 -5.66 6.05 3.21
N PHE A 99 -6.66 5.38 3.80
CA PHE A 99 -6.43 4.13 4.52
C PHE A 99 -5.87 3.04 3.59
N LEU A 100 -6.47 2.88 2.42
CA LEU A 100 -5.99 1.95 1.40
C LEU A 100 -4.56 2.28 0.96
N CYS A 101 -4.27 3.55 0.68
CA CYS A 101 -2.95 4.03 0.30
C CYS A 101 -1.89 3.66 1.34
N LYS A 102 -2.20 3.83 2.62
CA LYS A 102 -1.27 3.45 3.70
C LYS A 102 -0.98 1.95 3.62
N ILE A 103 -2.01 1.12 3.46
CA ILE A 103 -1.90 -0.34 3.34
C ILE A 103 -1.07 -0.79 2.13
N THR A 104 -1.17 -0.08 1.02
CA THR A 104 -0.48 -0.42 -0.24
C THR A 104 0.84 0.30 -0.43
N MET A 105 1.27 1.12 0.53
CA MET A 105 2.43 1.98 0.39
C MET A 105 3.73 1.18 0.20
N PRO A 106 4.54 1.46 -0.84
CA PRO A 106 5.83 0.83 -1.01
C PRO A 106 6.76 1.13 0.16
N TYR A 107 7.57 0.15 0.57
CA TYR A 107 8.44 0.28 1.73
C TYR A 107 9.38 1.50 1.65
N PHE A 108 9.89 1.82 0.47
CA PHE A 108 10.90 2.87 0.29
C PHE A 108 10.32 4.28 0.38
N VAL A 109 8.99 4.42 0.29
CA VAL A 109 8.28 5.68 0.55
C VAL A 109 8.19 5.94 2.06
N VAL A 110 8.13 4.87 2.87
CA VAL A 110 8.10 4.95 4.34
C VAL A 110 9.50 5.29 4.86
N ARG A 111 9.74 6.57 5.12
CA ARG A 111 10.98 7.10 5.71
C ARG A 111 10.94 7.02 7.25
N THR A 112 10.79 5.82 7.79
CA THR A 112 11.04 5.59 9.22
C THR A 112 12.42 4.97 9.37
N ASP A 113 13.27 5.55 10.24
CA ASP A 113 14.62 5.06 10.61
C ASP A 113 14.62 3.68 11.27
N THR A 114 13.45 3.14 11.57
CA THR A 114 13.31 1.81 12.11
C THR A 114 13.55 0.75 11.03
N ASN A 115 14.51 -0.16 11.28
CA ASN A 115 14.82 -1.41 10.55
C ASN A 115 13.60 -2.32 10.20
N ILE A 116 12.39 -1.92 10.56
CA ILE A 116 11.09 -2.54 10.29
C ILE A 116 10.80 -2.57 8.77
N VAL A 117 11.32 -1.61 8.01
CA VAL A 117 10.95 -1.34 6.61
C VAL A 117 11.54 -2.34 5.60
N LYS A 118 12.48 -3.22 5.97
CA LYS A 118 12.97 -4.33 5.10
C LYS A 118 11.90 -5.39 4.77
N LYS A 119 10.64 -5.19 5.17
CA LYS A 119 9.55 -6.18 5.11
C LYS A 119 8.24 -5.66 4.50
N ALA A 120 8.19 -4.58 3.71
CA ALA A 120 7.02 -4.45 2.82
C ALA A 120 7.22 -5.40 1.62
N PRO A 121 6.21 -6.18 1.23
CA PRO A 121 6.40 -7.27 0.29
C PRO A 121 6.46 -6.79 -1.15
N ASN A 122 7.44 -7.31 -1.88
CA ASN A 122 7.70 -7.03 -3.30
C ASN A 122 6.73 -7.73 -4.27
N LYS A 123 5.66 -8.39 -3.80
CA LYS A 123 4.67 -9.16 -4.58
C LYS A 123 3.30 -9.14 -3.88
N PRO A 124 2.18 -9.48 -4.56
CA PRO A 124 0.88 -9.67 -3.91
C PRO A 124 1.06 -10.47 -2.63
N LEU A 125 0.65 -9.85 -1.52
CA LEU A 125 0.99 -10.20 -0.15
C LEU A 125 0.83 -11.69 0.14
N GLN A 126 1.94 -12.42 0.28
CA GLN A 126 1.91 -13.67 1.05
C GLN A 126 1.69 -13.32 2.52
N ARG A 127 0.48 -13.64 3.01
CA ARG A 127 -0.03 -13.83 4.37
C ARG A 127 0.81 -13.38 5.59
N GLY A 128 2.07 -13.79 5.68
CA GLY A 128 2.94 -13.50 6.84
C GLY A 128 3.55 -12.10 6.84
N THR A 129 3.78 -11.52 5.66
CA THR A 129 4.47 -10.23 5.50
C THR A 129 3.52 -9.05 5.80
N PHE A 130 2.23 -9.21 5.49
CA PHE A 130 1.18 -8.23 5.79
C PHE A 130 1.00 -7.97 7.29
N LYS A 131 0.85 -9.05 8.08
CA LYS A 131 0.56 -8.97 9.52
C LYS A 131 1.66 -8.30 10.31
N ARG A 132 2.93 -8.60 9.96
CA ARG A 132 4.09 -7.98 10.61
C ARG A 132 4.17 -6.48 10.28
N TRP A 133 3.80 -6.09 9.07
CA TRP A 133 3.79 -4.69 8.65
C TRP A 133 2.65 -3.88 9.30
N LEU A 134 1.42 -4.40 9.32
CA LEU A 134 0.29 -3.79 10.05
C LEU A 134 0.53 -3.67 11.55
N SER A 135 1.13 -4.69 12.16
CA SER A 135 1.55 -4.66 13.57
C SER A 135 2.55 -3.55 13.87
N SER A 136 3.41 -3.19 12.92
CA SER A 136 4.41 -2.13 13.11
C SER A 136 3.91 -0.72 12.84
N LEU A 137 2.84 -0.54 12.05
CA LEU A 137 2.19 0.76 11.91
C LEU A 137 1.42 1.17 13.17
N ARG A 138 0.98 0.20 13.98
CA ARG A 138 0.27 0.43 15.23
C ARG A 138 1.11 0.99 16.37
N SER A 139 2.44 0.90 16.30
CA SER A 139 3.31 1.54 17.31
C SER A 139 3.56 3.02 17.04
N LEU A 140 2.96 3.59 15.98
CA LEU A 140 3.07 4.99 15.59
C LEU A 140 1.81 5.82 15.92
N PHE A 141 0.80 5.20 16.54
CA PHE A 141 -0.44 5.80 17.01
C PHE A 141 -0.74 5.31 18.43
#